data_AF-A0A4R8GRE1-F1
#
_entry.id   AF-A0A4R8GRE1-F1
#
_cell.length_a   1.000
_cell.length_b   1.000
_cell.length_c   1.000
_cell.angle_alpha   90.00
_cell.angle_beta   90.00
_cell.angle_gamma   90.00
#
_symmetry.space_group_name_H-M   'P 1'
#
loop_
_entity.id
_entity.type
_entity.pdbx_description
1 polymer ?
#
loop_
_entity_poly.entity_id
_entity_poly.type
_entity_poly.pdbx_seq_one_letter_code
_entity_poly.pdbx_strand_id
1 'polypeptide(L)' 'MKIIALSLFFIILIYFQVKGLIKKKEWKELFVYSLLMSIGILYSYGVLLDLDLPNPILILSDLFKPIYDYIFNQLLA' A
#
# COMPACT_ATOMS: atom_id res chain seq x y z
N MET A 1 14.17 -17.89 2.78
CA MET A 1 15.07 -16.81 2.30
C MET A 1 14.32 -15.53 1.94
N LYS A 2 13.25 -15.57 1.13
CA LYS A 2 12.47 -14.38 0.73
C LYS A 2 11.96 -13.53 1.92
N ILE A 3 11.43 -14.18 2.96
CA ILE A 3 10.93 -13.52 4.18
C ILE A 3 12.05 -12.71 4.85
N ILE A 4 13.21 -13.34 5.08
CA ILE A 4 14.37 -12.70 5.72
C ILE A 4 14.85 -11.50 4.91
N ALA A 5 14.94 -11.64 3.59
CA ALA A 5 15.33 -10.54 2.70
C ALA A 5 14.31 -9.39 2.76
N LEU A 6 13.01 -9.69 2.76
CA LEU A 6 11.95 -8.70 2.88
C LEU A 6 11.99 -7.99 4.24
N SER A 7 12.20 -8.71 5.34
CA SER A 7 12.36 -8.13 6.68
C SER A 7 13.56 -7.17 6.72
N LEU A 8 14.72 -7.60 6.22
CA LEU A 8 15.93 -6.78 6.16
C LEU A 8 15.72 -5.50 5.34
N PHE A 9 15.06 -5.62 4.19
CA PHE A 9 14.74 -4.48 3.34
C PHE A 9 13.90 -3.43 4.09
N PHE A 10 12.81 -3.84 4.75
CA PHE A 10 11.98 -2.91 5.52
C PHE A 10 12.70 -2.33 6.74
N ILE A 11 13.52 -3.11 7.45
CA ILE A 11 14.32 -2.61 8.58
C ILE A 11 15.25 -1.49 8.12
N ILE A 12 15.95 -1.69 7.00
CA ILE A 12 16.86 -0.69 6.43
C ILE A 12 16.09 0.57 6.05
N LEU A 13 14.98 0.43 5.32
CA LEU A 13 14.13 1.56 4.92
C LEU A 13 13.62 2.36 6.13
N ILE A 14 13.07 1.68 7.13
CA ILE A 14 12.55 2.29 8.36
C ILE A 14 13.68 3.03 9.08
N TYR A 15 14.85 2.41 9.24
CA TYR A 15 15.97 3.02 9.93
C TYR A 15 16.41 4.34 9.29
N PHE A 16 16.56 4.38 7.97
CA PHE A 16 16.99 5.61 7.28
C PHE A 16 15.93 6.71 7.35
N GLN A 17 14.66 6.37 7.19
CA GLN A 17 13.59 7.37 7.15
C GLN A 17 13.21 7.88 8.54
N VAL A 18 12.98 6.98 9.49
CA VAL A 18 12.57 7.32 10.87
C VAL A 18 13.65 8.13 11.58
N LYS A 19 14.93 7.82 11.36
CA LYS A 19 16.04 8.60 11.93
C LYS A 19 15.98 10.07 11.52
N GLY A 20 15.62 10.37 10.28
CA GLY A 20 15.45 11.75 9.79
C GLY A 20 14.28 12.44 10.47
N LEU A 21 13.12 11.77 10.54
CA LEU A 21 11.88 12.32 11.10
C LEU A 21 11.98 12.58 12.61
N ILE A 22 12.56 11.66 13.36
CA ILE A 22 12.77 11.83 14.82
C ILE A 22 13.72 13.00 15.08
N LYS A 23 14.82 13.11 14.33
CA LYS A 23 15.78 14.22 14.48
C LYS A 23 15.15 15.58 14.23
N LYS A 24 14.23 15.66 13.26
CA LYS A 24 13.48 16.88 12.93
C LYS A 24 12.27 17.11 13.84
N LYS A 25 11.94 16.17 14.74
CA LYS A 25 10.74 16.18 15.61
C LYS A 25 9.42 16.30 14.82
N GLU A 26 9.39 15.76 13.61
CA GLU A 26 8.22 15.79 12.73
C GLU A 26 7.26 14.65 13.07
N TRP A 27 6.59 14.75 14.22
CA TRP A 27 5.72 13.69 14.74
C TRP A 27 4.53 13.38 13.85
N LYS A 28 3.97 14.41 13.19
CA LYS A 28 2.87 14.24 12.23
C LYS A 28 3.33 13.44 11.01
N GLU A 29 4.49 13.78 10.44
CA GLU A 29 5.06 13.04 9.31
C GLU A 29 5.43 11.62 9.72
N LEU A 30 5.99 11.43 10.92
CA LEU A 30 6.31 10.12 11.46
C LEU A 30 5.06 9.23 11.60
N PHE A 31 3.94 9.80 12.02
CA PHE A 31 2.68 9.07 12.10
C PHE A 31 2.18 8.65 10.71
N VAL A 32 2.11 9.59 9.76
CA VAL A 32 1.66 9.30 8.38
C VAL A 32 2.58 8.26 7.72
N TYR A 33 3.89 8.43 7.87
CA TYR A 33 4.89 7.48 7.39
C TYR A 33 4.67 6.09 7.99
N SER A 34 4.50 5.99 9.30
CA SER A 34 4.31 4.71 9.98
C SER A 34 3.04 4.00 9.55
N LEU A 35 1.95 4.76 9.34
CA LEU A 35 0.69 4.23 8.84
C LEU A 35 0.86 3.66 7.42
N LEU A 36 1.42 4.44 6.50
CA LEU A 36 1.65 4.01 5.12
C LEU A 36 2.63 2.83 5.04
N MET A 37 3.71 2.87 5.82
CA MET A 37 4.70 1.79 5.88
C MET A 37 4.09 0.50 6.41
N SER A 38 3.22 0.57 7.42
CA SER A 38 2.51 -0.60 7.95
C SER A 38 1.63 -1.26 6.88
N ILE A 39 0.91 -0.46 6.09
CA ILE A 39 0.12 -0.98 4.96
C ILE A 39 1.03 -1.67 3.94
N GLY A 40 2.14 -1.05 3.55
CA GLY A 40 3.09 -1.63 2.60
C GLY A 40 3.70 -2.96 3.09
N ILE A 41 4.03 -3.05 4.37
CA ILE A 41 4.51 -4.28 5.01
C ILE A 41 3.42 -5.35 4.98
N LEU A 42 2.21 -5.04 5.46
CA LEU A 42 1.10 -5.99 5.49
C LEU A 42 0.81 -6.56 4.10
N TYR A 43 0.76 -5.73 3.07
CA TYR A 43 0.56 -6.19 1.70
C TYR A 43 1.74 -7.02 1.18
N SER A 44 2.98 -6.59 1.44
CA SER A 44 4.16 -7.31 0.96
C SER A 44 4.28 -8.71 1.59
N TYR A 45 3.99 -8.83 2.89
CA TYR A 45 3.97 -10.11 3.57
C TYR A 45 2.74 -10.94 3.18
N GLY A 46 1.57 -10.32 3.03
CA GLY A 46 0.38 -11.05 2.61
C GLY A 46 0.53 -11.66 1.23
N VAL A 47 1.13 -10.93 0.27
CA VAL A 47 1.47 -11.50 -1.04
C VAL A 47 2.52 -12.61 -0.91
N LEU A 48 3.54 -12.43 -0.08
CA LEU A 48 4.60 -13.43 0.08
C LEU A 48 4.13 -14.73 0.76
N LEU A 49 3.11 -14.63 1.61
CA LEU A 49 2.51 -15.73 2.36
C LEU A 49 1.25 -16.28 1.69
N ASP A 50 0.94 -15.83 0.46
CA ASP A 50 -0.26 -16.22 -0.29
C ASP A 50 -1.58 -16.01 0.52
N LEU A 51 -1.65 -14.91 1.28
CA LEU A 51 -2.87 -14.52 1.98
C LEU A 51 -3.85 -13.86 1.01
N ASP A 52 -5.14 -14.14 1.21
CA ASP A 52 -6.24 -13.47 0.51
C ASP A 52 -6.35 -12.02 0.98
N LEU A 53 -5.59 -11.15 0.35
CA LEU A 53 -5.63 -9.70 0.56
C LEU A 53 -6.78 -9.09 -0.25
N PRO A 54 -7.49 -8.08 0.31
CA PRO A 54 -8.46 -7.34 -0.47
C PRO A 54 -7.76 -6.70 -1.67
N ASN A 55 -8.26 -6.95 -2.88
CA ASN A 55 -7.68 -6.39 -4.10
C ASN A 55 -8.30 -5.00 -4.35
N PRO A 56 -7.54 -3.90 -4.20
CA PRO A 56 -8.07 -2.55 -4.40
C PRO A 56 -8.55 -2.31 -5.83
N ILE A 57 -8.01 -3.06 -6.80
CA ILE A 57 -8.40 -2.96 -8.21
C ILE A 57 -9.82 -3.46 -8.41
N LEU A 58 -10.22 -4.54 -7.71
CA LEU A 58 -11.59 -5.05 -7.78
C LEU A 58 -12.58 -4.04 -7.20
N ILE A 59 -12.23 -3.46 -6.05
CA ILE A 59 -13.03 -2.41 -5.42
C ILE A 59 -13.17 -1.20 -6.36
N LEU A 60 -12.06 -0.78 -6.98
CA LEU A 60 -12.07 0.32 -7.93
C LEU A 60 -12.90 -0.03 -9.18
N SER A 61 -12.77 -1.24 -9.72
CA SER A 61 -13.55 -1.65 -10.88
C SER A 61 -15.04 -1.62 -10.58
N ASP A 62 -15.47 -2.09 -9.41
CA ASP A 62 -16.88 -2.08 -9.01
C ASP A 62 -17.42 -0.66 -8.83
N LEU A 63 -16.61 0.24 -8.27
CA LEU A 63 -16.97 1.65 -8.13
C LEU A 63 -17.11 2.37 -9.48
N PHE A 64 -16.25 2.06 -10.44
CA PHE A 64 -16.22 2.73 -11.75
C PHE A 64 -17.09 2.06 -12.81
N LYS A 65 -17.51 0.80 -12.59
CA LYS A 65 -18.40 0.05 -13.48
C LYS A 65 -19.66 0.82 -13.90
N PRO A 66 -20.44 1.47 -13.00
CA PRO A 66 -21.64 2.19 -13.43
C PRO A 66 -21.33 3.37 -14.36
N ILE A 67 -20.18 4.03 -14.17
CA ILE A 67 -19.72 5.13 -15.03
C ILE A 67 -19.33 4.57 -16.40
N TYR A 68 -18.56 3.47 -16.41
CA TYR A 68 -18.18 2.77 -17.63
C TYR A 68 -19.41 2.33 -18.44
N ASP A 69 -20.37 1.67 -17.80
CA ASP A 69 -21.60 1.18 -18.45
C ASP A 69 -22.43 2.35 -18.99
N TYR A 70 -22.51 3.47 -18.28
CA TYR A 70 -23.21 4.68 -18.76
C TYR A 70 -22.55 5.26 -20.01
N ILE A 71 -21.23 5.43 -20.00
CA ILE A 71 -20.46 5.96 -21.14
C ILE A 71 -20.55 5.01 -22.33
N PHE A 72 -20.35 3.72 -22.09
CA PHE A 72 -20.33 2.69 -23.12
C PHE A 72 -21.68 2.59 -23.84
N ASN A 73 -22.78 2.55 -23.09
CA ASN A 73 -24.13 2.43 -23.66
C ASN A 73 -24.64 3.70 -24.37
N GLN A 74 -24.09 4.88 -24.09
CA GLN A 74 -24.52 6.15 -24.69
C GLN A 74 -23.67 6.57 -25.90
N LEU A 75 -22.41 6.12 -25.99
CA LEU A 75 -21.45 6.60 -26.98
C LEU A 75 -20.96 5.53 -27.96
N LEU A 76 -21.06 4.24 -27.63
CA LEU A 76 -20.51 3.13 -28.42
C LEU A 76 -21.56 2.06 -28.81
N ALA A 77 -22.79 2.16 -28.31
CA ALA A 77 -23.93 1.33 -28.69
C ALA A 77 -24.96 2.16 -29.48
#